data_AF-A0A7Y2C106-F1
#
_entry.id   AF-A0A7Y2C106-F1
#
_cell.length_a   1.000
_cell.length_b   1.000
_cell.length_c   1.000
_cell.angle_alpha   90.00
_cell.angle_beta   90.00
_cell.angle_gamma   90.00
#
_symmetry.space_group_name_H-M   'P 1'
#
loop_
_entity.id
_entity.type
_entity.pdbx_description
1 polymer ?
#
loop_
_entity_poly.entity_id
_entity_poly.type
_entity_poly.pdbx_seq_one_letter_code
_entity_poly.pdbx_strand_id
1 'polypeptide(L)'
;MNKKDIKLALSIDLVNQAPQEEILMSIYLLVDRFKSFLGKLNDVKELDKRKFTRHIRTHYALHYDNARIDIDLLTNPLTKTQSVYSFDIVN
;
A
#
# COMPACT_ATOMS: atom_id res chain seq x y z
N MET A 1 6.60 -6.22 18.75
CA MET A 1 7.07 -5.74 17.44
C MET A 1 6.77 -4.24 17.38
N ASN A 2 7.76 -3.41 17.07
CA ASN A 2 7.58 -1.95 17.05
C ASN A 2 7.29 -1.45 15.62
N LYS A 3 6.87 -0.19 15.47
CA LYS A 3 6.55 0.44 14.17
C LYS A 3 7.70 0.37 13.15
N LYS A 4 8.95 0.50 13.60
CA LYS A 4 10.13 0.46 12.72
C LYS A 4 10.33 -0.94 12.13
N ASP A 5 10.13 -1.98 12.94
CA ASP A 5 10.25 -3.37 12.49
C ASP A 5 9.20 -3.69 11.40
N ILE A 6 7.95 -3.24 11.61
CA ILE A 6 6.85 -3.46 10.66
C ILE A 6 7.10 -2.70 9.36
N LYS A 7 7.53 -1.44 9.46
CA LYS A 7 7.90 -0.65 8.28
C LYS A 7 9.05 -1.29 7.51
N LEU A 8 10.05 -1.85 8.18
CA LEU A 8 11.16 -2.52 7.51
C LEU A 8 10.70 -3.79 6.80
N ALA A 9 9.91 -4.64 7.47
CA ALA A 9 9.37 -5.86 6.88
C ALA A 9 8.47 -5.58 5.67
N LEU A 10 7.56 -4.61 5.77
CA LEU A 10 6.73 -4.19 4.65
C LEU A 10 7.56 -3.55 3.53
N SER A 11 8.61 -2.79 3.84
CA SER A 11 9.49 -2.22 2.80
C SER A 11 10.12 -3.31 1.95
N ILE A 12 10.64 -4.36 2.58
CA ILE A 12 11.27 -5.49 1.88
C ILE A 12 10.25 -6.19 0.99
N ASP A 13 9.08 -6.51 1.53
CA ASP A 13 8.07 -7.27 0.80
C ASP A 13 7.42 -6.46 -0.34
N LEU A 14 7.16 -5.16 -0.13
CA LEU A 14 6.52 -4.29 -1.12
C LEU A 14 7.47 -3.88 -2.25
N VAL A 15 8.77 -3.67 -1.95
CA VAL A 15 9.78 -3.36 -2.98
C VAL A 15 10.07 -4.57 -3.87
N ASN A 16 10.01 -5.78 -3.30
CA ASN A 16 10.25 -7.02 -4.05
C ASN A 16 9.02 -7.52 -4.82
N GLN A 17 7.86 -6.85 -4.71
CA GLN A 17 6.69 -7.21 -5.50
C GLN A 17 6.86 -6.82 -6.98
N ALA A 18 6.66 -7.79 -7.85
CA ALA A 18 6.57 -7.53 -9.28
C ALA A 18 5.29 -6.74 -9.62
N PRO A 19 5.30 -5.94 -10.70
CA PRO A 19 4.10 -5.25 -11.14
C PRO A 19 2.98 -6.24 -11.52
N GLN A 20 1.75 -5.98 -11.08
CA GLN A 20 0.61 -6.88 -11.26
C GLN A 20 -0.73 -6.13 -11.22
N GLU A 21 -1.81 -6.72 -11.75
CA GLU A 21 -3.09 -6.02 -11.92
C GLU A 21 -3.79 -5.69 -10.59
N GLU A 22 -3.67 -6.54 -9.56
CA GLU A 22 -4.38 -6.42 -8.27
C GLU A 22 -3.42 -6.25 -7.08
N ILE A 23 -2.54 -5.25 -7.15
CA ILE A 23 -1.54 -5.07 -6.09
C ILE A 23 -2.17 -4.73 -4.73
N LEU A 24 -3.28 -3.98 -4.67
CA LEU A 24 -3.97 -3.64 -3.41
C LEU A 24 -4.34 -4.87 -2.57
N MET A 25 -4.85 -5.93 -3.20
CA MET A 25 -5.20 -7.17 -2.50
C MET A 25 -3.96 -7.83 -1.90
N SER A 26 -2.86 -7.83 -2.65
CA SER A 26 -1.60 -8.40 -2.16
C SER A 26 -1.00 -7.57 -1.03
N ILE A 27 -1.16 -6.24 -1.06
CA ILE A 27 -0.75 -5.36 0.04
C ILE A 27 -1.63 -5.62 1.27
N TYR A 28 -2.93 -5.82 1.10
CA TYR A 28 -3.81 -6.19 2.21
C TYR A 28 -3.35 -7.48 2.91
N LEU A 29 -3.06 -8.55 2.14
CA LEU A 29 -2.55 -9.81 2.68
C LEU A 29 -1.20 -9.66 3.38
N LEU A 30 -0.34 -8.80 2.85
CA LEU A 30 0.95 -8.45 3.47
C LEU A 30 0.77 -7.76 4.81
N VAL A 31 -0.14 -6.79 4.85
CA VAL A 31 -0.39 -5.96 6.03
C VAL A 31 -1.16 -6.73 7.12
N ASP A 32 -2.05 -7.66 6.78
CA ASP A 32 -2.81 -8.47 7.75
C ASP A 32 -1.89 -9.36 8.62
N ARG A 33 -0.67 -9.67 8.18
CA ARG A 33 0.36 -10.31 9.03
C ARG A 33 0.72 -9.49 10.27
N PHE A 34 0.48 -8.18 10.23
CA PHE A 34 0.77 -7.22 11.29
C PHE A 34 -0.50 -6.76 12.02
N LYS A 35 -1.63 -7.46 11.84
CA LYS A 35 -2.93 -7.14 12.46
C LYS A 35 -2.89 -7.02 13.98
N SER A 36 -2.02 -7.76 14.66
CA SER A 36 -1.84 -7.64 16.12
C SER A 36 -1.35 -6.26 16.56
N PHE A 37 -0.66 -5.54 15.68
CA PHE A 37 -0.19 -4.17 15.91
C PHE A 37 -1.17 -3.14 15.33
N LEU A 38 -1.56 -3.32 14.06
CA LEU A 38 -2.37 -2.35 13.33
C LEU A 38 -3.85 -2.35 13.78
N GLY A 39 -4.33 -3.49 14.26
CA GLY A 39 -5.76 -3.72 14.50
C GLY A 39 -6.48 -4.19 13.23
N LYS A 40 -7.81 -4.11 13.23
CA LYS A 40 -8.63 -4.44 12.08
C LYS A 40 -8.59 -3.32 11.05
N LEU A 41 -8.73 -3.67 9.78
CA LEU A 41 -8.95 -2.72 8.71
C LEU A 41 -10.39 -2.19 8.83
N ASN A 42 -10.52 -0.87 8.90
CA ASN A 42 -11.79 -0.16 9.00
C ASN A 42 -12.26 0.32 7.63
N ASP A 43 -11.35 0.89 6.84
CA ASP A 43 -11.69 1.48 5.54
C ASP A 43 -10.47 1.63 4.62
N VAL A 44 -10.70 1.69 3.32
CA VAL A 44 -9.71 2.00 2.28
C VAL A 44 -10.22 3.16 1.47
N LYS A 45 -9.53 4.31 1.55
CA LYS A 45 -9.91 5.53 0.82
C LYS A 45 -8.91 5.84 -0.28
N GLU A 46 -9.41 6.07 -1.49
CA GLU A 46 -8.65 6.77 -2.52
C GLU A 46 -8.62 8.27 -2.15
N LEU A 47 -7.44 8.83 -1.95
CA LEU A 47 -7.25 10.20 -1.50
C LEU A 47 -6.89 11.16 -2.64
N ASP A 48 -6.06 10.70 -3.57
CA ASP A 48 -5.63 11.51 -4.72
C ASP A 48 -5.34 10.60 -5.91
N LYS A 49 -5.51 11.15 -7.12
CA LYS A 49 -5.21 10.45 -8.36
C LYS A 49 -4.64 11.43 -9.38
N ARG A 50 -3.39 11.19 -9.78
CA ARG A 50 -2.66 12.03 -10.73
C ARG A 50 -2.21 11.24 -11.93
N LYS A 51 -2.51 11.75 -13.11
CA LYS A 51 -2.06 11.17 -14.38
C LYS A 51 -0.69 11.74 -14.75
N PHE A 52 0.23 10.85 -15.05
CA PHE A 52 1.53 11.13 -15.68
C PHE A 52 1.51 10.62 -17.13
N THR A 53 2.55 10.92 -17.90
CA THR A 53 2.63 10.61 -19.34
C THR A 53 2.32 9.14 -19.66
N ARG A 54 2.81 8.20 -18.84
CA ARG A 54 2.64 6.75 -19.06
C ARG A 54 2.03 5.99 -17.87
N HIS A 55 1.75 6.68 -16.76
CA HIS A 55 1.31 6.04 -15.53
C HIS A 55 0.23 6.89 -14.86
N ILE A 56 -0.58 6.28 -14.02
CA ILE A 56 -1.50 6.95 -13.13
C ILE A 56 -1.01 6.65 -11.71
N ARG A 57 -0.67 7.69 -10.94
CA ARG A 57 -0.42 7.54 -9.51
C ARG A 57 -1.76 7.67 -8.79
N THR A 58 -2.07 6.69 -7.96
CA THR A 58 -3.22 6.74 -7.07
C THR A 58 -2.75 6.61 -5.64
N HIS A 59 -3.16 7.54 -4.79
CA HIS A 59 -2.87 7.56 -3.36
C HIS A 59 -4.03 6.93 -2.60
N TYR A 60 -3.73 5.92 -1.79
CA TYR A 60 -4.68 5.21 -0.95
C TYR A 60 -4.31 5.38 0.52
N ALA A 61 -5.32 5.54 1.37
CA ALA A 61 -5.20 5.47 2.82
C ALA A 61 -5.99 4.28 3.36
N LEU A 62 -5.28 3.31 3.91
CA LEU A 62 -5.83 2.14 4.58
C LEU A 62 -5.91 2.44 6.07
N HIS A 63 -7.12 2.61 6.58
CA HIS A 63 -7.37 2.96 7.97
C HIS A 63 -7.53 1.69 8.80
N TYR A 64 -6.67 1.52 9.80
CA TYR A 64 -6.77 0.46 10.79
C TYR A 64 -7.13 1.06 12.16
N ASP A 65 -7.45 0.21 13.15
CA ASP A 65 -7.81 0.66 14.50
C ASP A 65 -6.72 1.52 15.16
N ASN A 66 -5.46 1.14 14.98
CA ASN A 66 -4.33 1.75 15.70
C ASN A 66 -3.38 2.55 14.81
N ALA A 67 -3.61 2.57 13.50
CA ALA A 67 -2.72 3.22 12.53
C ALA A 67 -3.43 3.45 11.19
N ARG A 68 -2.83 4.30 10.35
CA ARG A 68 -3.18 4.45 8.94
C ARG A 68 -1.99 4.09 8.10
N ILE A 69 -2.19 3.36 7.01
CA ILE A 69 -1.14 3.10 6.02
C ILE A 69 -1.47 3.87 4.76
N ASP A 70 -0.56 4.77 4.39
CA ASP A 70 -0.66 5.56 3.19
C ASP A 70 0.18 4.86 2.11
N ILE A 71 -0.41 4.62 0.94
CA ILE A 71 0.21 3.87 -0.16
C ILE A 71 0.00 4.64 -1.45
N ASP A 72 1.07 4.82 -2.20
CA ASP A 72 1.02 5.29 -3.57
C ASP A 72 1.23 4.13 -4.54
N LEU A 73 0.29 3.96 -5.44
CA LEU A 73 0.36 2.98 -6.52
C LEU A 73 0.57 3.67 -7.85
N LEU A 74 1.50 3.15 -8.65
CA LEU A 74 1.66 3.53 -10.05
C LEU A 74 1.03 2.46 -10.94
N THR A 75 -0.04 2.85 -11.62
CA THR A 75 -0.74 2.02 -12.61
C THR A 75 -0.27 2.37 -14.02
N ASN A 76 0.19 1.40 -14.78
CA ASN A 76 0.38 1.53 -16.22
C ASN A 76 -0.94 1.19 -16.93
N PRO A 77 -1.62 2.15 -17.57
CA PRO A 77 -2.93 1.90 -18.18
C PRO A 77 -2.86 1.00 -19.43
N LEU A 78 -1.68 0.83 -20.05
CA LEU A 78 -1.51 -0.02 -21.23
C LEU A 78 -1.42 -1.51 -20.85
N THR A 79 -0.62 -1.80 -19.82
CA THR A 79 -0.41 -3.17 -19.34
C THR A 79 -1.36 -3.55 -18.20
N LYS A 80 -2.15 -2.59 -17.69
CA LYS A 80 -3.00 -2.69 -16.49
C LYS A 80 -2.26 -3.09 -15.21
N THR A 81 -0.93 -3.13 -15.24
CA THR A 81 -0.11 -3.49 -14.09
C THR A 81 0.03 -2.31 -13.13
N GLN A 82 0.11 -2.63 -11.86
CA GLN A 82 0.30 -1.69 -10.76
C GLN A 82 1.60 -2.03 -10.03
N SER A 83 2.24 -1.02 -9.46
CA SER A 83 3.45 -1.17 -8.64
C SER A 83 3.37 -0.22 -7.45
N VAL A 84 3.97 -0.59 -6.32
CA VAL A 84 4.08 0.30 -5.16
C VAL A 84 5.15 1.35 -5.47
N TYR A 85 4.76 2.62 -5.44
CA TYR A 85 5.67 3.75 -5.61
C TYR A 85 6.24 4.22 -4.28
N SER A 86 5.38 4.34 -3.28
CA SER A 86 5.77 4.67 -1.92
C SER A 86 4.72 4.14 -0.93
N PHE A 87 5.14 3.97 0.31
CA PHE A 87 4.23 3.71 1.40
C PHE A 87 4.74 4.34 2.70
N ASP A 88 3.84 4.63 3.63
CA ASP A 88 4.19 5.02 4.99
C ASP A 88 3.14 4.53 6.00
N ILE A 89 3.55 4.42 7.27
CA ILE A 89 2.67 4.12 8.38
C ILE A 89 2.51 5.41 9.19
N VAL A 90 1.30 5.95 9.25
CA VAL A 90 0.91 7.14 10.00
C VAL A 90 0.19 6.71 11.27
N ASN A 91 0.48 7.37 12.39
CA ASN A 91 -0.24 7.18 13.66
C ASN A 91 -1.06 8.43 13.95
#